data_AF-A0A6S6RQ81-F1
#
_entry.id   AF-A0A6S6RQ81-F1
#
_cell.length_a   1.000
_cell.length_b   1.000
_cell.length_c   1.000
_cell.angle_alpha   90.00
_cell.angle_beta   90.00
_cell.angle_gamma   90.00
#
_symmetry.space_group_name_H-M   'P 1'
#
loop_
_entity.id
_entity.type
_entity.pdbx_description
1 polymer ?
#
loop_
_entity_poly.entity_id
_entity_poly.type
_entity_poly.pdbx_seq_one_letter_code
_entity_poly.pdbx_strand_id
1 'polypeptide(L)'
;MVTRVGDIHLGLANANKLLARFLAGHASELQLKLIHIQGGSLRNAIPRESEAIFAVPISVADNLETSKNHYLAMLRSEFAALEKNLVITLDETTTELFALTADCKSRLLHFLNAAPNGVIQMSDDIKEVVETSLNTGVVKMDEKKAEITF
;
A
#
# COMPACT_ATOMS: atom_id res chain seq x y z
N MET A 1 4.58 18.47 8.24
CA MET A 1 3.16 18.81 8.03
C MET A 1 2.40 17.52 7.74
N VAL A 2 1.27 17.26 8.41
CA VAL A 2 0.44 16.06 8.19
C VAL A 2 -0.46 16.33 6.99
N THR A 3 -0.41 15.48 5.97
CA THR A 3 -1.24 15.62 4.78
C THR A 3 -2.62 15.03 5.05
N ARG A 4 -3.66 15.82 4.81
CA ARG A 4 -5.04 15.46 5.20
C ARG A 4 -5.85 15.06 3.98
N VAL A 5 -7.00 14.43 4.21
CA VAL A 5 -7.95 14.11 3.13
C VAL A 5 -8.45 15.37 2.40
N GLY A 6 -8.36 16.56 2.99
CA GLY A 6 -8.61 17.82 2.27
C GLY A 6 -7.68 18.04 1.07
N ASP A 7 -6.49 17.43 1.11
CA ASP A 7 -5.47 17.50 0.06
C ASP A 7 -5.61 16.37 -0.98
N ILE A 8 -6.69 15.58 -0.95
CA ILE A 8 -6.83 14.38 -1.81
C ILE A 8 -6.87 14.71 -3.30
N HIS A 9 -7.26 15.93 -3.66
CA HIS A 9 -7.24 16.45 -5.03
C HIS A 9 -5.81 16.69 -5.55
N LEU A 10 -4.81 16.77 -4.68
CA LEU A 10 -3.40 16.98 -5.07
C LEU A 10 -2.79 15.73 -5.73
N GLY A 11 -3.45 14.57 -5.69
CA GLY A 11 -2.95 13.35 -6.32
C GLY A 11 -1.74 12.72 -5.61
N LEU A 12 -1.62 12.96 -4.31
CA LEU A 12 -0.54 12.43 -3.48
C LEU A 12 -0.61 10.90 -3.37
N ALA A 13 0.56 10.28 -3.19
CA ALA A 13 0.64 8.84 -3.04
C ALA A 13 0.04 8.37 -1.71
N ASN A 14 -0.74 7.29 -1.73
CA ASN A 14 -1.18 6.59 -0.53
C ASN A 14 -0.29 5.37 -0.30
N ALA A 15 0.49 5.37 0.79
CA ALA A 15 1.45 4.30 1.09
C ALA A 15 0.79 2.91 1.20
N ASN A 16 -0.40 2.81 1.81
CA ASN A 16 -1.13 1.54 1.91
C ASN A 16 -1.47 0.97 0.53
N LYS A 17 -1.90 1.84 -0.39
CA LYS A 17 -2.22 1.46 -1.78
C LYS A 17 -0.99 1.04 -2.56
N LEU A 18 0.11 1.77 -2.42
CA LEU A 18 1.36 1.46 -3.11
C LEU A 18 1.97 0.14 -2.64
N LEU A 19 1.94 -0.14 -1.33
CA LEU A 19 2.38 -1.41 -0.78
C LEU A 19 1.49 -2.57 -1.25
N ALA A 20 0.17 -2.40 -1.19
CA ALA A 20 -0.78 -3.41 -1.66
C ALA A 20 -0.60 -3.73 -3.16
N ARG A 21 -0.37 -2.72 -4.00
CA ARG A 21 -0.09 -2.90 -5.43
C ARG A 21 1.17 -3.72 -5.67
N PHE A 22 2.25 -3.45 -4.94
CA PHE A 22 3.49 -4.24 -5.02
C PHE A 22 3.24 -5.71 -4.65
N LEU A 23 2.66 -5.94 -3.47
CA LEU A 23 2.46 -7.28 -2.93
C LEU A 23 1.49 -8.09 -3.80
N ALA A 24 0.38 -7.51 -4.24
CA ALA A 24 -0.58 -8.18 -5.12
C ALA A 24 0.02 -8.52 -6.48
N GLY A 25 0.82 -7.61 -7.06
CA GLY A 25 1.46 -7.82 -8.37
C GLY A 25 2.53 -8.90 -8.40
N HIS A 26 3.25 -9.11 -7.28
CA HIS A 26 4.41 -10.01 -7.24
C HIS A 26 4.18 -11.26 -6.36
N ALA A 27 3.02 -11.40 -5.71
CA ALA A 27 2.77 -12.48 -4.74
C ALA A 27 2.93 -13.91 -5.32
N SER A 28 2.62 -14.09 -6.60
CA SER A 28 2.73 -15.41 -7.26
C SER A 28 4.18 -15.72 -7.64
N GLU A 29 4.85 -14.79 -8.32
CA GLU A 29 6.25 -14.93 -8.76
C GLU A 29 7.20 -15.16 -7.58
N LEU A 30 7.03 -14.37 -6.52
CA LEU A 30 7.89 -14.43 -5.33
C LEU A 30 7.48 -15.55 -4.35
N GLN A 31 6.44 -16.32 -4.67
CA GLN A 31 5.86 -17.34 -3.79
C GLN A 31 5.58 -16.79 -2.38
N LEU A 32 5.15 -15.53 -2.32
CA LEU A 32 5.10 -14.73 -1.11
C LEU A 32 4.14 -15.32 -0.07
N LYS A 33 4.60 -15.38 1.18
CA LYS A 33 3.82 -15.71 2.37
C LYS A 33 3.68 -14.47 3.24
N LEU A 34 2.51 -13.84 3.24
CA LEU A 34 2.27 -12.63 4.02
C LEU A 34 2.10 -13.01 5.50
N ILE A 35 2.82 -12.31 6.38
CA ILE A 35 2.79 -12.54 7.84
C ILE A 35 2.14 -11.36 8.56
N HIS A 36 2.54 -10.13 8.22
CA HIS A 36 2.01 -8.91 8.81
C HIS A 36 1.80 -7.82 7.75
N ILE A 37 0.82 -6.94 7.93
CA ILE A 37 0.68 -5.70 7.15
C ILE A 37 0.04 -4.61 7.99
N GLN A 38 0.63 -3.42 7.95
CA GLN A 38 0.07 -2.24 8.60
C GLN A 38 0.47 -0.95 7.88
N GLY A 39 -0.28 0.11 8.09
CA GLY A 39 0.11 1.42 7.58
C GLY A 39 -0.95 2.48 7.77
N GLY A 40 -0.48 3.73 7.75
CA GLY A 40 -1.25 4.89 8.17
C GLY A 40 -1.53 4.92 9.67
N SER A 41 -1.81 6.11 10.19
CA SER A 41 -2.00 6.36 11.63
C SER A 41 -3.35 6.98 11.96
N LEU A 42 -3.90 7.80 11.06
CA LEU A 42 -5.14 8.53 11.24
C LEU A 42 -6.02 8.35 10.01
N ARG A 43 -7.32 8.09 10.24
CA ARG A 43 -8.33 7.94 9.18
C ARG A 43 -8.34 9.11 8.18
N ASN A 44 -8.22 10.34 8.69
CA ASN A 44 -8.33 11.56 7.91
C ASN A 44 -6.97 12.10 7.40
N ALA A 45 -5.91 11.29 7.48
CA ALA A 45 -4.61 11.59 6.91
C ALA A 45 -4.33 10.65 5.73
N ILE A 46 -3.71 11.18 4.67
CA ILE A 46 -3.22 10.35 3.58
C ILE A 46 -2.00 9.58 4.13
N PRO A 47 -1.99 8.23 4.10
CA PRO A 47 -0.91 7.43 4.66
C PRO A 47 0.41 7.72 3.97
N ARG A 48 1.41 8.10 4.77
CA ARG A 48 2.77 8.38 4.29
C ARG A 48 3.71 7.18 4.44
N GLU A 49 3.36 6.26 5.30
CA GLU A 49 4.16 5.09 5.67
C GLU A 49 3.24 3.87 5.78
N SER A 50 3.74 2.74 5.28
CA SER A 50 3.13 1.42 5.38
C SER A 50 4.23 0.39 5.29
N GLU A 51 4.05 -0.74 5.99
CA GLU A 51 5.00 -1.83 6.07
C GLU A 51 4.29 -3.18 6.02
N ALA A 52 5.02 -4.20 5.57
CA ALA A 52 4.57 -5.59 5.64
C ALA A 52 5.74 -6.49 6.02
N ILE A 53 5.44 -7.53 6.77
CA ILE A 53 6.35 -8.65 7.04
C ILE A 53 5.88 -9.82 6.20
N PHE A 54 6.78 -10.41 5.42
CA PHE A 54 6.47 -11.55 4.59
C PHE A 54 7.71 -12.45 4.43
N ALA A 55 7.47 -13.71 4.10
CA ALA A 55 8.53 -14.65 3.76
C ALA A 55 8.51 -14.98 2.27
N VAL A 56 9.70 -15.20 1.71
CA VAL A 56 9.93 -15.72 0.36
C VAL A 56 10.97 -16.85 0.44
N PRO A 57 10.96 -17.81 -0.50
CA PRO A 57 12.06 -18.77 -0.64
C PRO A 57 13.39 -18.05 -0.91
N ILE A 58 14.49 -18.55 -0.34
CA ILE A 58 15.82 -17.97 -0.56
C ILE A 58 16.21 -17.94 -2.05
N SER A 59 15.72 -18.90 -2.84
CA SER A 59 15.97 -19.00 -4.27
C SER A 59 15.37 -17.87 -5.10
N VAL A 60 14.45 -17.07 -4.54
CA VAL A 60 13.83 -15.91 -5.23
C VAL A 60 14.15 -14.58 -4.53
N ALA A 61 15.09 -14.55 -3.58
CA ALA A 61 15.47 -13.33 -2.87
C ALA A 61 16.05 -12.26 -3.83
N ASP A 62 16.87 -12.65 -4.80
CA ASP A 62 17.41 -11.74 -5.82
C ASP A 62 16.30 -11.16 -6.73
N ASN A 63 15.27 -11.96 -7.02
CA ASN A 63 14.10 -11.52 -7.80
C ASN A 63 13.28 -10.50 -7.02
N LEU A 64 13.16 -10.66 -5.69
CA LEU A 64 12.48 -9.69 -4.82
C LEU A 64 13.18 -8.33 -4.85
N GLU A 65 14.51 -8.32 -4.69
CA GLU A 65 15.29 -7.08 -4.72
C GLU A 65 15.21 -6.39 -6.09
N THR A 66 15.27 -7.17 -7.17
CA THR A 66 15.10 -6.68 -8.55
C THR A 66 13.70 -6.09 -8.76
N SER A 67 12.66 -6.79 -8.32
CA SER A 67 11.26 -6.35 -8.44
C SER A 67 11.02 -5.05 -7.65
N LYS A 68 11.56 -4.97 -6.42
CA LYS A 68 11.49 -3.77 -5.58
C LYS A 68 12.15 -2.57 -6.27
N ASN A 69 13.35 -2.75 -6.83
CA ASN A 69 14.09 -1.66 -7.48
C ASN A 69 13.39 -1.18 -8.76
N HIS A 70 12.84 -2.09 -9.57
CA HIS A 70 12.02 -1.73 -10.73
C HIS A 70 10.78 -0.96 -10.28
N TYR A 71 10.05 -1.48 -9.30
CA TYR A 71 8.83 -0.85 -8.80
C TYR A 71 9.09 0.55 -8.23
N LEU A 72 10.17 0.74 -7.46
CA LEU A 72 10.59 2.05 -6.96
C LEU A 72 10.89 3.04 -8.11
N ALA A 73 11.59 2.59 -9.15
CA ALA A 73 11.88 3.44 -10.31
C ALA A 73 10.60 3.85 -11.06
N MET A 74 9.67 2.91 -11.23
CA MET A 74 8.35 3.17 -11.80
C MET A 74 7.58 4.20 -10.96
N LEU A 75 7.47 4.00 -9.64
CA LEU A 75 6.76 4.94 -8.76
C LEU A 75 7.38 6.33 -8.75
N ARG A 76 8.72 6.43 -8.77
CA ARG A 76 9.40 7.73 -8.88
C ARG A 76 9.09 8.43 -10.19
N SER A 77 8.87 7.69 -11.27
CA SER A 77 8.42 8.27 -12.53
C SER A 77 6.94 8.68 -12.47
N GLU A 78 6.07 7.84 -11.91
CA GLU A 78 4.63 8.11 -11.80
C GLU A 78 4.36 9.35 -10.92
N PHE A 79 5.10 9.49 -9.81
CA PHE A 79 4.89 10.55 -8.81
C PHE A 79 5.99 11.63 -8.83
N ALA A 80 6.77 11.74 -9.89
CA ALA A 80 7.95 12.63 -9.97
C ALA A 80 7.67 14.08 -9.56
N ALA A 81 6.49 14.60 -9.87
CA ALA A 81 6.09 15.96 -9.56
C ALA A 81 5.78 16.19 -8.07
N LEU A 82 5.34 15.16 -7.35
CA LEU A 82 4.74 15.27 -6.02
C LEU A 82 5.57 14.59 -4.93
N GLU A 83 6.10 13.39 -5.18
CA GLU A 83 6.71 12.52 -4.16
C GLU A 83 8.23 12.39 -4.34
N LYS A 84 8.95 13.51 -4.15
CA LYS A 84 10.41 13.57 -4.36
C LYS A 84 11.23 12.66 -3.44
N ASN A 85 10.67 12.28 -2.30
CA ASN A 85 11.34 11.50 -1.26
C ASN A 85 10.79 10.07 -1.15
N LEU A 86 10.11 9.57 -2.19
CA LEU A 86 9.58 8.21 -2.20
C LEU A 86 10.73 7.20 -2.11
N VAL A 87 10.63 6.33 -1.11
CA VAL A 87 11.60 5.27 -0.80
C VAL A 87 10.85 3.98 -0.49
N ILE A 88 11.47 2.86 -0.87
CA ILE A 88 11.08 1.52 -0.45
C ILE A 88 12.33 0.86 0.11
N THR A 89 12.28 0.41 1.35
CA THR A 89 13.34 -0.37 1.98
C THR A 89 12.93 -1.83 2.06
N LEU A 90 13.92 -2.70 2.16
CA LEU A 90 13.74 -4.12 2.38
C LEU A 90 14.80 -4.55 3.38
N ASP A 91 14.36 -5.02 4.53
CA ASP A 91 15.22 -5.38 5.65
C ASP A 91 14.92 -6.82 6.07
N GLU A 92 15.96 -7.63 6.25
CA GLU A 92 15.79 -8.98 6.79
C GLU A 92 15.33 -8.91 8.25
N THR A 93 14.37 -9.76 8.61
CA THR A 93 13.82 -9.80 9.97
C THR A 93 13.38 -11.21 10.35
N THR A 94 13.18 -11.43 11.63
CA THR A 94 12.60 -12.65 12.19
C THR A 94 11.33 -12.31 12.96
N THR A 95 10.38 -13.23 13.00
CA THR A 95 9.12 -13.03 13.72
C THR A 95 8.56 -14.38 14.17
N GLU A 96 7.85 -14.36 15.30
CA GLU A 96 7.11 -15.51 15.83
C GLU A 96 5.68 -15.60 15.26
N LEU A 97 5.26 -14.60 14.48
CA LEU A 97 3.94 -14.57 13.85
C LEU A 97 3.86 -15.59 12.71
N PHE A 98 2.68 -16.20 12.58
CA PHE A 98 2.42 -17.15 11.50
C PHE A 98 1.99 -16.45 10.21
N ALA A 99 2.44 -16.98 9.08
CA ALA A 99 1.95 -16.53 7.79
C ALA A 99 0.46 -16.83 7.60
N LEU A 100 -0.25 -15.94 6.90
CA LEU A 100 -1.61 -16.17 6.45
C LEU A 100 -1.69 -17.40 5.55
N THR A 101 -2.85 -18.06 5.57
CA THR A 101 -3.19 -19.07 4.55
C THR A 101 -3.17 -18.44 3.16
N ALA A 102 -2.98 -19.26 2.13
CA ALA A 102 -2.95 -18.77 0.75
C ALA A 102 -4.24 -18.04 0.34
N ASP A 103 -5.40 -18.54 0.78
CA ASP A 103 -6.71 -17.91 0.56
C ASP A 103 -6.82 -16.56 1.25
N CYS A 104 -6.54 -16.49 2.56
CA CYS A 104 -6.59 -15.23 3.32
C CYS A 104 -5.66 -14.17 2.73
N LYS A 105 -4.41 -14.56 2.40
CA LYS A 105 -3.45 -13.69 1.71
C LYS A 105 -4.03 -13.14 0.41
N SER A 106 -4.52 -14.02 -0.46
CA SER A 106 -5.01 -13.62 -1.79
C SER A 106 -6.18 -12.65 -1.68
N ARG A 107 -7.17 -12.97 -0.83
CA ARG A 107 -8.35 -12.12 -0.60
C ARG A 107 -7.96 -10.75 -0.05
N LEU A 108 -7.08 -10.71 0.96
CA LEU A 108 -6.65 -9.45 1.56
C LEU A 108 -5.88 -8.57 0.57
N LEU A 109 -4.87 -9.12 -0.11
CA LEU A 109 -4.05 -8.35 -1.05
C LEU A 109 -4.86 -7.88 -2.27
N HIS A 110 -5.73 -8.73 -2.83
CA HIS A 110 -6.60 -8.33 -3.93
C HIS A 110 -7.62 -7.27 -3.50
N PHE A 111 -8.21 -7.40 -2.31
CA PHE A 111 -9.10 -6.37 -1.76
C PHE A 111 -8.36 -5.04 -1.60
N LEU A 112 -7.21 -5.02 -0.92
CA LEU A 112 -6.45 -3.80 -0.71
C LEU A 112 -5.99 -3.16 -2.02
N ASN A 113 -5.62 -3.96 -3.02
CA ASN A 113 -5.23 -3.44 -4.34
C ASN A 113 -6.44 -2.87 -5.10
N ALA A 114 -7.59 -3.55 -5.07
CA ALA A 114 -8.79 -3.14 -5.80
C ALA A 114 -9.63 -2.07 -5.11
N ALA A 115 -9.52 -1.90 -3.79
CA ALA A 115 -10.33 -0.97 -3.02
C ALA A 115 -10.20 0.47 -3.56
N PRO A 116 -11.29 1.23 -3.74
CA PRO A 116 -11.21 2.61 -4.24
C PRO A 116 -10.35 3.50 -3.34
N ASN A 117 -9.64 4.45 -3.94
CA ASN A 117 -8.84 5.44 -3.21
C ASN A 117 -8.61 6.68 -4.08
N GLY A 118 -8.66 7.86 -3.48
CA GLY A 118 -8.52 9.13 -4.15
C GLY A 118 -9.86 9.80 -4.43
N VAL A 119 -9.82 10.76 -5.36
CA VAL A 119 -11.02 11.42 -5.89
C VAL A 119 -11.82 10.41 -6.72
N ILE A 120 -13.11 10.28 -6.42
CA ILE A 120 -14.06 9.47 -7.18
C ILE A 120 -14.81 10.35 -8.17
N GLN A 121 -15.24 11.53 -7.73
CA GLN A 121 -15.99 12.48 -8.55
C GLN A 121 -15.68 13.92 -8.14
N MET A 122 -15.44 14.77 -9.14
CA MET A 122 -15.38 16.23 -9.00
C MET A 122 -16.80 16.79 -9.14
N SER A 123 -17.07 17.93 -8.49
CA SER A 123 -18.35 18.61 -8.64
C SER A 123 -18.53 19.14 -10.06
N ASP A 124 -19.70 18.88 -10.65
CA ASP A 124 -20.09 19.45 -11.95
C ASP A 124 -20.50 20.93 -11.82
N ASP A 125 -21.00 21.33 -10.65
CA ASP A 125 -21.49 22.69 -10.38
C ASP A 125 -20.38 23.65 -9.96
N ILE A 126 -19.36 23.16 -9.25
CA ILE A 126 -18.28 23.99 -8.70
C ILE A 126 -16.92 23.48 -9.17
N LYS A 127 -16.27 24.27 -10.03
CA LYS A 127 -14.93 23.98 -10.55
C LYS A 127 -13.93 23.73 -9.42
N GLU A 128 -13.08 22.70 -9.58
CA GLU A 128 -12.00 22.32 -8.66
C GLU A 128 -12.43 21.83 -7.27
N VAL A 129 -13.72 21.59 -7.05
CA VAL A 129 -14.22 20.99 -5.80
C VAL A 129 -14.37 19.48 -5.95
N VAL A 130 -13.81 18.73 -5.00
CA VAL A 130 -14.04 17.28 -4.88
C VAL A 130 -15.42 17.05 -4.26
N GLU A 131 -16.28 16.33 -4.97
CA GLU A 131 -17.62 15.98 -4.48
C GLU A 131 -17.61 14.65 -3.71
N THR A 132 -16.97 13.63 -4.28
CA THR A 132 -16.85 12.31 -3.65
C THR A 132 -15.42 11.83 -3.69
N SER A 133 -14.91 11.36 -2.56
CA SER A 133 -13.58 10.75 -2.45
C SER A 133 -13.54 9.67 -1.38
N LEU A 134 -12.51 8.83 -1.40
CA LEU A 134 -12.26 7.80 -0.40
C LEU A 134 -10.75 7.72 -0.11
N ASN A 135 -10.34 7.52 1.14
CA ASN A 135 -8.94 7.40 1.51
C ASN A 135 -8.70 6.08 2.23
N THR A 136 -7.88 5.17 1.73
CA THR A 136 -7.51 3.97 2.51
C THR A 136 -6.55 4.38 3.64
N GLY A 137 -7.07 4.96 4.72
CA GLY A 137 -6.32 5.74 5.70
C GLY A 137 -5.59 4.92 6.76
N VAL A 138 -6.14 3.78 7.18
CA VAL A 138 -5.47 2.90 8.16
C VAL A 138 -5.69 1.44 7.77
N VAL A 139 -4.59 0.69 7.67
CA VAL A 139 -4.59 -0.77 7.57
C VAL A 139 -3.92 -1.30 8.83
N LYS A 140 -4.61 -2.19 9.55
CA LYS A 140 -4.08 -2.89 10.71
C LYS A 140 -4.40 -4.36 10.62
N MET A 141 -3.43 -5.19 10.94
CA MET A 141 -3.65 -6.62 11.09
C MET A 141 -3.24 -7.05 12.49
N ASP A 142 -3.98 -7.98 13.06
CA ASP A 142 -3.59 -8.75 14.24
C ASP A 142 -3.66 -10.25 13.88
N GLU A 143 -3.37 -11.13 14.83
CA GLU A 143 -3.37 -12.58 14.61
C GLU A 143 -4.72 -13.15 14.12
N LYS A 144 -5.83 -12.43 14.34
CA LYS A 144 -7.19 -12.92 14.10
C LYS A 144 -7.89 -12.19 12.96
N LYS A 145 -7.56 -10.93 12.71
CA LYS A 145 -8.25 -10.10 11.71
C LYS A 145 -7.35 -9.06 11.06
N ALA A 146 -7.75 -8.65 9.86
CA ALA A 146 -7.32 -7.41 9.24
C ALA A 146 -8.48 -6.39 9.29
N GLU A 147 -8.18 -5.17 9.70
CA GLU A 147 -9.11 -4.05 9.81
C GLU A 147 -8.63 -2.91 8.91
N ILE A 148 -9.51 -2.47 8.00
CA ILE A 148 -9.22 -1.41 7.03
C ILE A 148 -10.19 -0.27 7.31
N THR A 149 -9.63 0.90 7.62
CA THR A 149 -10.40 2.14 7.82
C THR A 149 -10.20 3.05 6.62
N PHE A 150 -11.34 3.49 6.05
CA PHE A 150 -11.38 4.45 4.95
C PHE A 150 -11.77 5.88 5.41
#